data_AF-A0A8T0VMJ4-F1
#
_entry.id   AF-A0A8T0VMJ4-F1
#
_cell.length_a   1.000
_cell.length_b   1.000
_cell.length_c   1.000
_cell.angle_alpha   90.00
_cell.angle_beta   90.00
_cell.angle_gamma   90.00
#
_symmetry.space_group_name_H-M   'P 1'
#
loop_
_entity.id
_entity.type
_entity.pdbx_description
1 polymer ?
#
loop_
_entity_poly.entity_id
_entity_poly.type
_entity_poly.pdbx_seq_one_letter_code
_entity_poly.pdbx_strand_id
1 'polypeptide(L)'
;MAPAVYNISTRKNRNLREALENNNWVCDLDLHNAHLSPTHFREYCDLWHQVSQTRLHPDTPDDITWKLTADGIFKTKSAYEAQFIGSSSTSFEALIWKSWAPPKCKVRIWATINTWARIEGLRPSVGQPFLSLHDWWAKLARVPSNDTRGLRSLIMLVIWEIWLERNARIFKHKETPCPMVISRIKDQASCWMAAGAKHLTVLLA
;
A
#
# COMPACT_ATOMS: atom_id res chain seq x y z
N MET A 1 5.93 3.75 -27.68
CA MET A 1 5.28 2.46 -27.34
C MET A 1 3.88 2.48 -27.94
N ALA A 2 3.35 1.34 -28.38
CA ALA A 2 2.10 1.21 -29.15
C ALA A 2 1.01 0.43 -28.37
N PRO A 3 0.39 1.03 -27.33
CA PRO A 3 -0.57 0.34 -26.47
C PRO A 3 -1.90 -0.03 -27.14
N ALA A 4 -2.41 0.79 -28.06
CA ALA A 4 -3.64 0.50 -28.79
C ALA A 4 -3.42 -0.69 -29.75
N VAL A 5 -2.28 -0.74 -30.45
CA VAL A 5 -1.91 -1.91 -31.29
C VAL A 5 -1.73 -3.17 -30.44
N TYR A 6 -1.11 -3.06 -29.27
CA TYR A 6 -0.97 -4.20 -28.36
C TYR A 6 -2.32 -4.74 -27.87
N ASN A 7 -3.31 -3.87 -27.64
CA ASN A 7 -4.63 -4.28 -27.18
C ASN A 7 -5.38 -5.15 -28.20
N ILE A 8 -5.19 -4.91 -29.49
CA ILE A 8 -5.80 -5.68 -30.58
C ILE A 8 -4.94 -6.87 -31.04
N SER A 9 -3.77 -7.10 -30.42
CA SER A 9 -2.98 -8.30 -30.70
C SER A 9 -3.59 -9.53 -30.01
N THR A 10 -3.78 -10.58 -30.81
CA THR A 10 -4.28 -11.89 -30.37
C THR A 10 -3.20 -12.74 -29.68
N ARG A 11 -1.91 -12.47 -29.94
CA ARG A 11 -0.78 -13.20 -29.36
C ARG A 11 0.17 -12.29 -28.60
N LYS A 12 0.04 -12.29 -27.27
CA LYS A 12 0.80 -11.40 -26.37
C LYS A 12 2.10 -12.00 -25.82
N ASN A 13 2.29 -13.31 -25.95
CA ASN A 13 3.43 -14.05 -25.40
C ASN A 13 4.38 -14.58 -26.48
N ARG A 14 4.40 -13.95 -27.67
CA ARG A 14 5.30 -14.33 -28.77
C ARG A 14 6.66 -13.67 -28.56
N ASN A 15 7.74 -14.41 -28.83
CA ASN A 15 9.09 -13.83 -28.78
C ASN A 15 9.35 -12.94 -30.01
N LEU A 16 10.29 -12.01 -29.87
CA LEU A 16 10.58 -11.03 -30.93
C LEU A 16 11.04 -11.69 -32.22
N ARG A 17 11.86 -12.75 -32.15
CA ARG A 17 12.35 -13.47 -33.32
C ARG A 17 11.21 -14.02 -34.18
N GLU A 18 10.30 -14.76 -33.58
CA GLU A 18 9.11 -15.32 -34.26
C GLU A 18 8.18 -14.24 -34.79
N ALA A 19 8.06 -13.12 -34.06
CA ALA A 19 7.21 -12.01 -34.43
C ALA A 19 7.73 -11.30 -35.70
N LEU A 20 9.05 -11.14 -35.82
CA LEU A 20 9.69 -10.49 -36.96
C LEU A 20 9.81 -11.40 -38.18
N GLU A 21 9.93 -12.70 -37.97
CA GLU A 21 9.95 -13.67 -39.06
C GLU A 21 8.69 -13.54 -39.92
N ASN A 22 8.86 -13.27 -41.22
CA ASN A 22 7.79 -13.08 -42.19
C ASN A 22 6.71 -12.05 -41.78
N ASN A 23 7.05 -11.07 -40.94
CA ASN A 23 6.10 -10.10 -40.38
C ASN A 23 4.89 -10.75 -39.67
N ASN A 24 5.08 -11.90 -39.03
CA ASN A 24 4.03 -12.63 -38.31
C ASN A 24 3.28 -11.77 -37.28
N TRP A 25 3.93 -10.77 -36.69
CA TRP A 25 3.31 -9.84 -35.76
C TRP A 25 2.12 -9.07 -36.34
N VAL A 26 2.11 -8.82 -37.65
CA VAL A 26 0.96 -8.17 -38.33
C VAL A 26 -0.22 -9.11 -38.42
N CYS A 27 0.03 -10.40 -38.67
CA CYS A 27 -1.00 -11.43 -38.72
C CYS A 27 -1.66 -11.67 -37.34
N ASP A 28 -0.99 -11.28 -36.25
CA ASP A 28 -1.55 -11.39 -34.90
C ASP A 28 -2.56 -10.29 -34.58
N LEU A 29 -2.66 -9.24 -35.40
CA LEU A 29 -3.58 -8.13 -35.16
C LEU A 29 -5.00 -8.51 -35.56
N ASP A 30 -5.95 -8.38 -34.63
CA ASP A 30 -7.37 -8.53 -34.91
C ASP A 30 -7.92 -7.28 -35.61
N LEU A 31 -7.76 -7.25 -36.93
CA LEU A 31 -8.29 -6.18 -37.79
C LEU A 31 -9.81 -6.24 -37.96
N HIS A 32 -10.47 -7.30 -37.49
CA HIS A 32 -11.93 -7.40 -37.49
C HIS A 32 -12.57 -6.75 -36.25
N ASN A 33 -11.75 -6.20 -35.37
CA ASN A 33 -12.22 -5.44 -34.22
C ASN A 33 -13.09 -4.26 -34.66
N ALA A 34 -14.34 -4.23 -34.21
CA ALA A 34 -15.34 -3.22 -34.57
C ALA A 34 -14.97 -1.78 -34.14
N HIS A 35 -13.89 -1.60 -33.36
CA HIS A 35 -13.48 -0.32 -32.77
C HIS A 35 -12.08 0.14 -33.22
N LEU A 36 -11.66 -0.18 -34.44
CA LEU A 36 -10.47 0.44 -35.03
C LEU A 36 -10.60 1.96 -35.06
N SER A 37 -9.53 2.65 -34.66
CA SER A 37 -9.49 4.10 -34.55
C SER A 37 -8.22 4.67 -35.21
N PRO A 38 -8.18 5.98 -35.53
CA PRO A 38 -6.97 6.61 -36.08
C PRO A 38 -5.72 6.44 -35.22
N THR A 39 -5.90 6.27 -33.90
CA THR A 39 -4.79 6.00 -32.97
C THR A 39 -4.13 4.66 -33.27
N HIS A 40 -4.91 3.62 -33.56
CA HIS A 40 -4.38 2.30 -33.94
C HIS A 40 -3.55 2.40 -35.21
N PHE A 41 -4.03 3.14 -36.21
CA PHE A 41 -3.31 3.33 -37.47
C PHE A 41 -1.98 4.07 -37.28
N ARG A 42 -1.97 5.17 -36.51
CA ARG A 42 -0.73 5.90 -36.19
C ARG A 42 0.27 5.00 -35.49
N GLU A 43 -0.16 4.32 -34.42
CA GLU A 43 0.70 3.43 -33.66
C GLU A 43 1.21 2.25 -34.51
N TYR A 44 0.41 1.73 -35.43
CA TYR A 44 0.83 0.70 -36.37
C TYR A 44 1.95 1.20 -37.28
N CYS A 45 1.79 2.37 -37.90
CA CYS A 45 2.82 2.97 -38.76
C CYS A 45 4.12 3.23 -38.00
N ASP A 46 4.02 3.78 -36.79
CA ASP A 46 5.18 4.04 -35.94
C ASP A 46 5.89 2.74 -35.57
N LEU A 47 5.13 1.71 -35.17
CA LEU A 47 5.68 0.41 -34.82
C LEU A 47 6.31 -0.28 -36.03
N TRP A 48 5.65 -0.26 -37.19
CA TRP A 48 6.18 -0.82 -38.45
C TRP A 48 7.51 -0.16 -38.84
N HIS A 49 7.60 1.17 -38.72
CA HIS A 49 8.84 1.89 -39.01
C HIS A 49 9.99 1.45 -38.09
N GLN A 50 9.73 1.33 -36.78
CA GLN A 50 10.74 0.88 -35.81
C GLN A 50 11.15 -0.58 -36.03
N VAL A 51 10.16 -1.45 -36.27
CA VAL A 51 10.37 -2.89 -36.46
C VAL A 51 11.13 -3.17 -37.76
N SER A 52 10.80 -2.49 -38.86
CA SER A 52 11.48 -2.67 -40.15
C SER A 52 12.97 -2.28 -40.12
N GLN A 53 13.37 -1.43 -39.17
CA GLN A 53 14.77 -1.04 -38.95
C GLN A 53 15.51 -2.00 -38.00
N THR A 54 14.80 -2.91 -37.33
CA THR A 54 15.38 -3.82 -36.35
C THR A 54 16.00 -5.03 -37.04
N ARG A 55 17.31 -5.24 -36.85
CA ARG A 55 18.01 -6.45 -37.32
C ARG A 55 18.40 -7.32 -36.14
N LEU A 56 17.87 -8.53 -36.09
CA LEU A 56 18.25 -9.52 -35.09
C LEU A 56 19.53 -10.24 -35.54
N HIS A 57 20.50 -10.34 -34.64
CA HIS A 57 21.72 -11.10 -34.87
C HIS A 57 21.54 -12.51 -34.27
N PRO A 58 21.55 -13.59 -35.08
CA PRO A 58 21.21 -14.94 -34.60
C PRO A 58 22.15 -15.45 -33.51
N ASP A 59 23.41 -15.05 -33.56
CA ASP A 59 24.50 -15.57 -32.73
C ASP A 59 24.84 -14.67 -31.53
N THR A 60 24.13 -13.56 -31.37
CA THR A 60 24.34 -12.62 -30.26
C THR A 60 23.29 -12.86 -29.18
N PRO A 61 23.67 -13.14 -27.92
CA PRO A 61 22.72 -13.23 -26.82
C PRO A 61 22.06 -11.87 -26.54
N ASP A 62 20.81 -11.89 -26.09
CA ASP A 62 20.08 -10.67 -25.71
C ASP A 62 20.75 -9.98 -24.51
N ASP A 63 20.83 -8.64 -24.57
CA ASP A 63 21.27 -7.81 -23.45
C ASP A 63 20.07 -7.14 -22.76
N ILE A 64 19.96 -7.31 -21.45
CA ILE A 64 18.85 -6.76 -20.66
C ILE A 64 19.39 -5.67 -19.74
N THR A 65 18.93 -4.44 -19.96
CA THR A 65 19.33 -3.28 -19.16
C THR A 65 18.19 -2.74 -18.31
N TRP A 66 18.48 -2.43 -17.05
CA TRP A 66 17.52 -1.86 -16.09
C TRP A 66 17.38 -0.35 -16.31
N LYS A 67 16.30 0.07 -16.96
CA LYS A 67 16.09 1.48 -17.39
C LYS A 67 15.85 2.48 -16.26
N LEU A 68 15.65 2.01 -15.03
CA LEU A 68 15.30 2.86 -13.89
C LEU A 68 16.51 3.29 -13.06
N THR A 69 17.72 2.85 -13.42
CA THR A 69 18.97 3.33 -12.83
C THR A 69 19.96 3.70 -13.94
N ALA A 70 20.78 4.72 -13.69
CA ALA A 70 21.74 5.22 -14.69
C ALA A 70 22.85 4.21 -15.01
N ASP A 71 23.15 3.27 -14.10
CA ASP A 71 24.12 2.20 -14.30
C ASP A 71 23.56 1.05 -15.14
N GLY A 72 22.25 1.01 -15.41
CA GLY A 72 21.62 -0.07 -16.17
C GLY A 72 21.55 -1.41 -15.42
N ILE A 73 21.95 -1.46 -14.14
CA ILE A 73 22.06 -2.69 -13.36
C ILE A 73 20.77 -2.92 -12.56
N PHE A 74 20.17 -4.10 -12.72
CA PHE A 74 19.06 -4.53 -11.89
C PHE A 74 19.50 -4.79 -10.44
N LYS A 75 18.78 -4.20 -9.48
CA LYS A 75 18.90 -4.50 -8.04
C LYS A 75 17.50 -4.63 -7.44
N THR A 76 17.31 -5.55 -6.49
CA THR A 76 16.02 -5.70 -5.79
C THR A 76 15.54 -4.39 -5.16
N LYS A 77 16.47 -3.59 -4.62
CA LYS A 77 16.18 -2.27 -4.06
C LYS A 77 15.62 -1.30 -5.10
N SER A 78 16.24 -1.19 -6.29
CA SER A 78 15.77 -0.27 -7.32
C SER A 78 14.41 -0.68 -7.90
N ALA A 79 14.12 -1.99 -7.95
CA ALA A 79 12.79 -2.50 -8.30
C ALA A 79 11.72 -2.16 -7.25
N TYR A 80 12.06 -2.20 -5.95
CA TYR A 80 11.15 -1.75 -4.90
C TYR A 80 10.90 -0.25 -5.01
N GLU A 81 11.95 0.57 -5.14
CA GLU A 81 11.85 2.02 -5.28
C GLU A 81 11.03 2.42 -6.52
N ALA A 82 11.13 1.66 -7.61
CA ALA A 82 10.34 1.84 -8.81
C ALA A 82 8.82 1.83 -8.58
N GLN A 83 8.33 1.03 -7.63
CA GLN A 83 6.91 0.98 -7.27
C GLN A 83 6.40 2.30 -6.69
N PHE A 84 7.31 3.13 -6.17
CA PHE A 84 7.00 4.42 -5.56
C PHE A 84 7.39 5.60 -6.46
N ILE A 85 7.87 5.37 -7.69
CA ILE A 85 8.09 6.45 -8.66
C ILE A 85 6.75 7.13 -8.96
N GLY A 86 6.71 8.46 -8.82
CA GLY A 86 5.48 9.24 -8.94
C GLY A 86 4.58 9.23 -7.70
N SER A 87 4.97 8.51 -6.64
CA SER A 87 4.35 8.66 -5.33
C SER A 87 4.67 10.05 -4.79
N SER A 88 3.63 10.80 -4.43
CA SER A 88 3.84 12.03 -3.68
C SER A 88 4.33 11.67 -2.28
N SER A 89 5.44 12.28 -1.86
CA SER A 89 5.89 12.25 -0.48
C SER A 89 4.85 12.99 0.37
N THR A 90 3.78 12.29 0.72
CA THR A 90 2.82 12.79 1.68
C THR A 90 3.50 12.75 3.03
N SER A 91 3.31 13.79 3.83
CA SER A 91 3.69 13.77 5.24
C SER A 91 2.75 12.83 5.97
N PHE A 92 2.78 11.54 5.65
CA PHE A 92 1.95 10.50 6.24
C PHE A 92 2.01 10.59 7.76
N GLU A 93 3.16 10.94 8.34
CA GLU A 93 3.29 11.27 9.76
C GLU A 93 2.39 12.46 10.17
N ALA A 94 2.45 13.59 9.49
CA ALA A 94 1.60 14.74 9.80
C ALA A 94 0.10 14.48 9.47
N LEU A 95 -0.23 13.72 8.43
CA LEU A 95 -1.61 13.39 8.03
C LEU A 95 -2.22 12.29 8.89
N ILE A 96 -1.42 11.36 9.40
CA ILE A 96 -1.85 10.37 10.38
C ILE A 96 -2.02 11.02 11.76
N TRP A 97 -1.15 11.96 12.15
CA TRP A 97 -1.07 12.42 13.55
C TRP A 97 -1.56 13.87 13.81
N LYS A 98 -1.60 14.80 12.85
CA LYS A 98 -2.14 16.17 13.07
C LYS A 98 -3.67 16.23 13.06
N SER A 99 -4.33 15.54 12.14
CA SER A 99 -5.80 15.53 12.00
C SER A 99 -6.38 14.25 12.58
N TRP A 100 -6.07 14.02 13.85
CA TRP A 100 -6.62 12.90 14.57
C TRP A 100 -8.15 13.17 14.68
N ALA A 101 -9.02 12.23 14.21
CA ALA A 101 -10.49 12.13 14.40
C ALA A 101 -11.09 12.92 15.60
N PRO A 102 -12.35 13.40 15.54
CA PRO A 102 -12.87 14.41 16.47
C PRO A 102 -12.37 14.21 17.90
N PRO A 103 -11.68 15.19 18.51
CA PRO A 103 -10.94 15.00 19.77
C PRO A 103 -11.72 14.25 20.85
N LYS A 104 -13.04 14.48 20.87
CA LYS A 104 -14.01 13.81 21.73
C LYS A 104 -14.02 12.27 21.60
N CYS A 105 -14.00 11.69 20.39
CA CYS A 105 -14.01 10.23 20.25
C CYS A 105 -12.70 9.59 20.71
N LYS A 106 -11.55 10.21 20.48
CA LYS A 106 -10.26 9.64 20.90
C LYS A 106 -10.07 9.66 22.39
N VAL A 107 -10.38 10.80 23.01
CA VAL A 107 -10.28 10.94 24.46
C VAL A 107 -11.18 9.89 25.12
N ARG A 108 -12.39 9.70 24.61
CA ARG A 108 -13.31 8.65 25.08
C ARG A 108 -12.75 7.24 24.87
N ILE A 109 -12.25 6.90 23.68
CA ILE A 109 -11.69 5.58 23.39
C ILE A 109 -10.52 5.28 24.34
N TRP A 110 -9.52 6.15 24.42
CA TRP A 110 -8.36 5.94 25.30
C TRP A 110 -8.74 5.88 26.77
N ALA A 111 -9.67 6.73 27.23
CA ALA A 111 -10.15 6.68 28.60
C ALA A 111 -10.84 5.35 28.91
N THR A 112 -11.70 4.85 28.01
CA THR A 112 -12.39 3.57 28.20
C THR A 112 -11.43 2.38 28.13
N ILE A 113 -10.45 2.40 27.24
CA ILE A 113 -9.43 1.33 27.16
C ILE A 113 -8.54 1.34 28.40
N ASN A 114 -8.13 2.51 28.89
CA ASN A 114 -7.36 2.64 30.14
C ASN A 114 -8.11 1.99 31.32
N THR A 115 -9.40 2.28 31.48
CA THR A 115 -10.22 1.68 32.54
C THR A 115 -10.44 0.18 32.33
N TRP A 116 -10.72 -0.24 31.09
CA TRP A 116 -10.98 -1.65 30.77
C TRP A 116 -9.75 -2.53 30.95
N ALA A 117 -8.57 -2.08 30.50
CA ALA A 117 -7.32 -2.83 30.59
C ALA A 117 -6.59 -2.66 31.94
N ARG A 118 -7.13 -1.85 32.86
CA ARG A 118 -6.54 -1.58 34.19
C ARG A 118 -5.09 -1.07 34.14
N ILE A 119 -4.77 -0.28 33.12
CA ILE A 119 -3.42 0.30 32.93
C ILE A 119 -3.53 1.80 33.16
N GLU A 120 -2.83 2.31 34.17
CA GLU A 120 -2.76 3.74 34.45
C GLU A 120 -1.74 4.40 33.52
N GLY A 121 -2.15 5.43 32.77
CA GLY A 121 -1.24 6.19 31.91
C GLY A 121 -1.40 5.95 30.41
N LEU A 122 -2.38 5.14 29.98
CA LEU A 122 -2.79 5.00 28.57
C LEU A 122 -3.58 6.21 28.03
N ARG A 123 -3.47 7.36 28.70
CA ARG A 123 -4.09 8.61 28.25
C ARG A 123 -3.04 9.44 27.52
N PRO A 124 -3.18 9.67 26.20
CA PRO A 124 -2.46 10.77 25.58
C PRO A 124 -2.94 12.05 26.26
N SER A 125 -2.04 12.72 26.99
CA SER A 125 -2.31 13.99 27.66
C SER A 125 -2.85 14.99 26.65
N VAL A 126 -4.14 15.32 26.79
CA VAL A 126 -4.82 16.31 25.96
C VAL A 126 -4.10 17.64 26.18
N GLY A 127 -3.43 18.15 25.14
CA GLY A 127 -2.77 19.45 25.17
C GLY A 127 -1.26 19.48 25.47
N GLN A 128 -0.55 18.35 25.55
CA GLN A 128 0.91 18.36 25.56
C GLN A 128 1.45 18.40 24.11
N PRO A 129 2.31 19.35 23.74
CA PRO A 129 2.95 19.34 22.43
C PRO A 129 3.88 18.13 22.34
N PHE A 130 3.52 17.14 21.50
CA PHE A 130 4.41 16.05 21.17
C PHE A 130 5.41 16.54 20.11
N LEU A 131 6.70 16.45 20.41
CA LEU A 131 7.79 16.84 19.50
C LEU A 131 7.87 15.88 18.30
N SER A 132 7.57 14.59 18.49
CA SER A 132 7.53 13.57 17.44
C SER A 132 6.60 12.38 17.78
N LEU A 133 6.22 11.60 16.75
CA LEU A 133 5.51 10.33 16.93
C LEU A 133 6.33 9.34 17.76
N HIS A 134 7.64 9.30 17.51
CA HIS A 134 8.54 8.41 18.23
C HIS A 134 8.52 8.70 19.74
N ASP A 135 8.56 9.98 20.14
CA ASP A 135 8.51 10.35 21.55
C ASP A 135 7.17 10.02 22.19
N TRP A 136 6.07 10.20 21.44
CA TRP A 136 4.74 9.80 21.90
C TRP A 136 4.66 8.28 22.12
N TRP A 137 5.08 7.50 21.12
CA TRP A 137 5.10 6.04 21.22
C TRP A 137 6.02 5.56 22.34
N ALA A 138 7.23 6.12 22.45
CA ALA A 138 8.20 5.76 23.47
C ALA A 138 7.67 6.04 24.89
N LYS A 139 6.90 7.11 25.09
CA LYS A 139 6.21 7.39 26.35
C LYS A 139 5.12 6.35 26.64
N LEU A 140 4.25 6.09 25.66
CA LEU A 140 3.08 5.21 25.86
C LEU A 140 3.47 3.74 26.00
N ALA A 141 4.42 3.26 25.22
CA ALA A 141 4.91 1.87 25.23
C ALA A 141 5.80 1.52 26.44
N ARG A 142 6.08 2.51 27.30
CA ARG A 142 6.82 2.38 28.56
C ARG A 142 5.95 2.59 29.80
N VAL A 143 4.64 2.81 29.62
CA VAL A 143 3.69 2.87 30.73
C VAL A 143 3.82 1.58 31.56
N PRO A 144 3.87 1.66 32.90
CA PRO A 144 3.90 0.49 33.75
C PRO A 144 2.73 -0.45 33.45
N SER A 145 3.04 -1.71 33.14
CA SER A 145 2.05 -2.76 32.93
C SER A 145 2.61 -4.11 33.40
N ASN A 146 1.71 -5.04 33.68
CA ASN A 146 2.05 -6.44 33.98
C ASN A 146 2.68 -7.17 32.77
N ASP A 147 2.40 -6.75 31.53
CA ASP A 147 3.08 -7.24 30.32
C ASP A 147 3.35 -6.10 29.32
N THR A 148 4.63 -5.78 29.08
CA THR A 148 5.01 -4.68 28.17
C THR A 148 4.84 -5.02 26.69
N ARG A 149 4.89 -6.30 26.32
CA ARG A 149 4.64 -6.74 24.94
C ARG A 149 3.15 -6.72 24.65
N GLY A 150 2.34 -7.20 25.59
CA GLY A 150 0.89 -7.12 25.56
C GLY A 150 0.42 -5.67 25.44
N LEU A 151 0.99 -4.78 26.26
CA LEU A 151 0.70 -3.34 26.21
C LEU A 151 0.94 -2.78 24.80
N ARG A 152 2.10 -3.06 24.18
CA ARG A 152 2.41 -2.59 22.82
C ARG A 152 1.43 -3.14 21.79
N SER A 153 1.04 -4.42 21.89
CA SER A 153 0.02 -5.02 21.03
C SER A 153 -1.34 -4.34 21.18
N LEU A 154 -1.76 -4.04 22.41
CA LEU A 154 -3.00 -3.34 22.69
C LEU A 154 -2.96 -1.90 22.13
N ILE A 155 -1.86 -1.18 22.32
CA ILE A 155 -1.68 0.17 21.77
C ILE A 155 -1.79 0.14 20.24
N MET A 156 -1.11 -0.81 19.58
CA MET A 156 -1.19 -0.97 18.12
C MET A 156 -2.63 -1.23 17.66
N LEU A 157 -3.36 -2.11 18.36
CA LEU A 157 -4.75 -2.40 18.06
C LEU A 157 -5.62 -1.14 18.13
N VAL A 158 -5.50 -0.36 19.21
CA VAL A 158 -6.26 0.88 19.37
C VAL A 158 -5.92 1.90 18.28
N ILE A 159 -4.63 2.08 17.96
CA ILE A 159 -4.18 2.97 16.88
C ILE A 159 -4.77 2.53 15.54
N TRP A 160 -4.68 1.24 15.23
CA TRP A 160 -5.22 0.64 14.01
C TRP A 160 -6.72 0.88 13.87
N GLU A 161 -7.47 0.67 14.94
CA GLU A 161 -8.93 0.82 14.97
C GLU A 161 -9.39 2.28 14.80
N ILE A 162 -8.64 3.21 15.41
CA ILE A 162 -8.84 4.65 15.20
C ILE A 162 -8.50 5.05 13.75
N TRP A 163 -7.44 4.47 13.17
CA TRP A 163 -7.06 4.73 11.77
C TRP A 163 -8.14 4.22 10.80
N LEU A 164 -8.67 3.02 11.03
CA LEU A 164 -9.77 2.46 10.25
C LEU A 164 -11.03 3.35 10.31
N GLU A 165 -11.41 3.80 11.50
CA GLU A 165 -12.56 4.68 11.68
C GLU A 165 -12.38 6.01 10.94
N ARG A 166 -11.19 6.61 10.98
CA ARG A 166 -10.89 7.83 10.23
C ARG A 166 -11.02 7.60 8.72
N ASN A 167 -10.46 6.51 8.21
CA ASN A 167 -10.52 6.22 6.78
C ASN A 167 -11.95 5.94 6.31
N ALA A 168 -12.77 5.30 7.14
CA ALA A 168 -14.20 5.14 6.86
C ALA A 168 -14.92 6.49 6.76
N ARG A 169 -14.60 7.44 7.64
CA ARG A 169 -15.18 8.79 7.61
C ARG A 169 -14.74 9.59 6.38
N ILE A 170 -13.45 9.54 6.02
CA ILE A 170 -12.88 10.33 4.91
C ILE A 170 -13.30 9.75 3.56
N PHE A 171 -13.10 8.44 3.35
CA PHE A 171 -13.23 7.83 2.03
C PHE A 171 -14.61 7.20 1.78
N LYS A 172 -15.37 6.91 2.84
CA LYS A 172 -16.70 6.26 2.73
C LYS A 172 -17.82 7.11 3.30
N HIS A 173 -17.52 8.31 3.81
CA HIS A 173 -18.48 9.20 4.49
C HIS A 173 -19.31 8.48 5.57
N LYS A 174 -18.72 7.47 6.22
CA LYS A 174 -19.38 6.65 7.24
C LYS A 174 -18.79 6.95 8.60
N GLU A 175 -19.65 7.36 9.54
CA GLU A 175 -19.29 7.56 10.94
C GLU A 175 -19.86 6.45 11.81
N THR A 176 -19.00 5.83 12.61
CA THR A 176 -19.40 4.86 13.63
C THR A 176 -19.46 5.55 15.00
N PRO A 177 -20.52 5.32 15.80
CA PRO A 177 -20.56 5.80 17.18
C PRO A 177 -19.36 5.31 17.98
N CYS A 178 -18.73 6.18 18.79
CA CYS A 178 -17.50 5.80 19.52
C CYS A 178 -17.67 4.51 20.39
N PRO A 179 -18.84 4.22 21.04
CA PRO A 179 -19.03 2.96 21.76
C PRO A 179 -18.88 1.70 20.90
N MET A 180 -19.28 1.76 19.63
CA MET A 180 -19.13 0.62 18.72
C MET A 180 -17.68 0.42 18.30
N VAL A 181 -16.90 1.50 18.14
CA VAL A 181 -15.44 1.40 17.92
C VAL A 181 -14.75 0.75 19.12
N ILE A 182 -15.17 1.11 20.34
CA ILE A 182 -14.66 0.48 21.57
C ILE A 182 -15.02 -1.01 21.62
N SER A 183 -16.25 -1.39 21.25
CA SER A 183 -16.64 -2.81 21.15
C SER A 183 -15.71 -3.54 20.20
N ARG A 184 -15.51 -3.01 18.99
CA ARG A 184 -14.66 -3.64 17.97
C ARG A 184 -13.23 -3.85 18.43
N ILE A 185 -12.65 -2.90 19.18
CA ILE A 185 -11.33 -3.06 19.82
C ILE A 185 -11.35 -4.22 20.81
N LYS A 186 -12.34 -4.30 21.70
CA LYS A 186 -12.44 -5.38 22.69
C LYS A 186 -12.67 -6.74 22.05
N ASP A 187 -13.50 -6.78 21.01
CA ASP A 187 -13.82 -8.00 20.27
C ASP A 187 -12.58 -8.52 19.54
N GLN A 188 -11.83 -7.63 18.85
CA GLN A 188 -10.56 -8.01 18.21
C GLN A 188 -9.51 -8.45 19.22
N ALA A 189 -9.37 -7.76 20.36
CA ALA A 189 -8.47 -8.19 21.43
C ALA A 189 -8.82 -9.60 21.91
N SER A 190 -10.12 -9.88 22.07
CA SER A 190 -10.62 -11.21 22.45
C SER A 190 -10.32 -12.26 21.38
N CYS A 191 -10.55 -11.95 20.10
CA CYS A 191 -10.18 -12.84 19.00
C CYS A 191 -8.67 -13.11 18.95
N TRP A 192 -7.83 -12.09 19.21
CA TRP A 192 -6.38 -12.26 19.23
C TRP A 192 -5.94 -13.17 20.39
N MET A 193 -6.53 -12.99 21.57
CA MET A 193 -6.30 -13.88 22.72
C MET A 193 -6.71 -15.32 22.40
N ALA A 194 -7.89 -15.53 21.80
CA ALA A 194 -8.36 -16.84 21.37
C ALA A 194 -7.46 -17.47 20.28
N ALA A 195 -6.87 -16.66 19.42
CA ALA A 195 -5.89 -17.08 18.40
C ALA A 195 -4.47 -17.31 18.96
N GLY A 196 -4.25 -17.13 20.27
CA GLY A 196 -2.98 -17.44 20.93
C GLY A 196 -2.07 -16.24 21.19
N ALA A 197 -2.58 -15.01 21.21
CA ALA A 197 -1.82 -13.82 21.63
C ALA A 197 -1.55 -13.81 23.15
N LYS A 198 -0.65 -14.68 23.62
CA LYS A 198 -0.37 -14.93 25.05
C LYS A 198 -0.04 -13.68 25.86
N HIS A 199 0.73 -12.74 25.31
CA HIS A 199 1.08 -11.49 25.98
C HIS A 199 -0.13 -10.57 26.19
N LEU A 200 -1.10 -10.59 25.27
CA LEU A 200 -2.34 -9.83 25.41
C LEU A 200 -3.24 -10.47 26.46
N THR A 201 -3.26 -11.81 26.53
CA THR A 201 -3.94 -12.57 27.59
C THR A 201 -3.38 -12.25 28.96
N VAL A 202 -2.05 -12.22 29.13
CA VAL A 202 -1.41 -11.85 30.40
C VAL A 202 -1.73 -10.40 30.78
N LEU A 203 -1.72 -9.48 29.81
CA LEU A 203 -2.06 -8.08 30.05
C LEU A 203 -3.50 -7.90 30.55
N LEU A 204 -4.46 -8.58 29.92
CA LEU A 204 -5.91 -8.36 30.10
C LEU A 204 -6.58 -9.38 31.04
N ALA A 205 -5.79 -10.21 31.74
CA ALA A 205 -6.28 -11.20 32.71
C ALA A 205 -6.92 -10.57 33.97
#